data_AF-A0A0F2JGZ8-F1
#
_entry.id   AF-A0A0F2JGZ8-F1
#
_cell.length_a   1.000
_cell.length_b   1.000
_cell.length_c   1.000
_cell.angle_alpha   90.00
_cell.angle_beta   90.00
_cell.angle_gamma   90.00
#
_symmetry.space_group_name_H-M   'P 1'
#
loop_
_entity.id
_entity.type
_entity.pdbx_description
1 polymer ?
#
loop_
_entity_poly.entity_id
_entity_poly.type
_entity_poly.pdbx_seq_one_letter_code
_entity_poly.pdbx_strand_id
1 'polypeptide(L)' 'MRKEMRALTDAMTIPVTKVADRVLVGFSQAEFEQAFQSYRSGQ' A
#
# COMPACT_ATOMS: atom_id res chain seq x y z
N MET A 1 16.49 -5.35 -3.71
CA MET A 1 15.03 -5.54 -3.59
C MET A 1 14.25 -4.33 -3.07
N ARG A 2 14.26 -3.96 -1.77
CA ARG A 2 13.40 -2.85 -1.26
C ARG A 2 13.68 -1.48 -1.91
N LYS A 3 14.94 -1.19 -2.26
CA LYS A 3 15.32 0.08 -2.92
C LYS A 3 14.88 0.16 -4.38
N GLU A 4 14.85 -0.97 -5.08
CA GLU A 4 14.50 -1.02 -6.52
C GLU A 4 13.00 -0.81 -6.73
N MET A 5 12.15 -1.40 -5.88
CA MET A 5 10.70 -1.20 -5.92
C MET A 5 10.32 0.27 -5.75
N ARG A 6 10.97 0.98 -4.80
CA ARG A 6 10.70 2.40 -4.56
C ARG A 6 11.08 3.27 -5.76
N ALA A 7 12.24 3.03 -6.36
CA ALA A 7 12.70 3.77 -7.53
C ALA A 7 11.75 3.59 -8.73
N LEU A 8 11.22 2.38 -8.92
CA LEU A 8 10.27 2.08 -9.98
C LEU A 8 8.92 2.77 -9.76
N THR A 9 8.36 2.70 -8.55
CA THR A 9 7.06 3.33 -8.25
C THR A 9 7.13 4.86 -8.29
N ASP A 10 8.25 5.44 -7.84
CA ASP A 10 8.51 6.88 -7.92
C ASP A 10 8.61 7.33 -9.39
N ALA A 11 9.32 6.58 -10.23
CA ALA A 11 9.45 6.88 -11.67
C ALA A 11 8.12 6.76 -12.43
N MET A 12 7.20 5.90 -11.97
CA MET A 12 5.89 5.71 -12.58
C MET A 12 4.82 6.66 -12.02
N THR A 13 5.16 7.54 -11.06
CA THR A 13 4.20 8.40 -10.32
C THR A 13 3.03 7.62 -9.70
N ILE A 14 3.25 6.34 -9.38
CA ILE A 14 2.20 5.50 -8.80
C ILE A 14 2.21 5.72 -7.29
N PRO A 15 1.09 6.15 -6.68
CA PRO A 15 1.03 6.36 -5.24
C PRO A 15 1.18 5.00 -4.52
N VAL A 16 2.15 4.90 -3.62
CA VAL A 16 2.36 3.73 -2.76
C VAL A 16 1.99 4.08 -1.33
N THR A 17 1.01 3.39 -0.76
CA THR A 17 0.59 3.59 0.63
C THR A 17 0.88 2.34 1.46
N LYS A 18 1.57 2.50 2.59
CA LYS A 18 1.77 1.41 3.55
C LYS A 18 0.74 1.49 4.67
N VAL A 19 -0.05 0.43 4.84
CA VAL A 19 -1.07 0.31 5.90
C VAL A 19 -0.76 -0.95 6.72
N ALA A 20 -0.38 -0.77 7.98
CA ALA A 20 0.14 -1.83 8.85
C ALA A 20 1.26 -2.64 8.14
N ASP A 21 1.01 -3.91 7.87
CA ASP A 21 1.96 -4.83 7.21
C ASP A 21 1.76 -4.94 5.70
N ARG A 22 0.80 -4.20 5.13
CA ARG A 22 0.45 -4.26 3.70
C ARG A 22 0.97 -3.04 2.95
N VAL A 23 1.34 -3.25 1.69
CA VAL A 23 1.73 -2.20 0.74
C VAL A 23 0.67 -2.17 -0.36
N LEU A 24 0.01 -1.02 -0.50
CA LEU A 24 -0.95 -0.73 -1.56
C LEU A 24 -0.26 0.08 -2.65
N VAL A 25 -0.43 -0.33 -3.92
CA VAL A 25 0.17 0.32 -5.09
C VAL A 25 -0.96 0.83 -5.98
N GLY A 26 -1.04 2.15 -6.18
CA GLY A 26 -2.17 2.80 -6.83
C GLY A 26 -3.30 3.14 -5.85
N PHE A 27 -4.44 3.60 -6.37
CA PHE A 27 -5.64 3.88 -5.60
C PHE A 27 -6.74 2.86 -5.93
N SER A 28 -7.07 2.01 -4.97
CA SER A 28 -8.22 1.10 -5.01
C SER A 28 -8.99 1.22 -3.70
N GLN A 29 -10.23 1.71 -3.76
CA GLN A 29 -11.07 1.91 -2.58
C GLN A 29 -11.31 0.60 -1.83
N ALA A 30 -11.57 -0.49 -2.56
CA ALA A 30 -11.82 -1.81 -1.96
C ALA A 30 -10.59 -2.36 -1.22
N GLU A 31 -9.40 -2.20 -1.77
CA GLU A 31 -8.15 -2.65 -1.12
C GLU A 31 -7.84 -1.83 0.14
N PHE A 32 -8.11 -0.52 0.09
CA PHE A 32 -7.99 0.36 1.24
C PHE A 32 -8.96 -0.04 2.36
N GLU A 33 -10.23 -0.25 2.05
CA GLU A 33 -11.25 -0.66 3.03
C GLU A 33 -10.89 -2.00 3.69
N GLN A 34 -10.44 -2.99 2.92
CA GLN A 34 -9.99 -4.28 3.46
C GLN A 34 -8.78 -4.12 4.38
N ALA A 35 -7.76 -3.35 3.97
CA ALA A 35 -6.57 -3.13 4.79
C ALA A 35 -6.92 -2.44 6.11
N PHE A 36 -7.84 -1.47 6.10
CA PHE A 36 -8.31 -0.80 7.31
C PHE A 36 -9.19 -1.68 8.20
N GLN A 37 -10.04 -2.53 7.63
CA GLN A 37 -10.83 -3.49 8.41
C GLN A 37 -9.91 -4.49 9.12
N SER A 38 -8.90 -5.04 8.43
CA SER A 38 -7.92 -5.95 9.04
C SER A 38 -7.13 -5.29 10.18
N TYR A 39 -6.80 -4.00 10.06
CA TYR A 39 -6.16 -3.25 11.14
C TYR A 39 -7.06 -3.09 12.36
N ARG A 40 -8.35 -2.79 12.17
CA ARG A 40 -9.31 -2.64 13.28
C ARG A 40 -9.62 -3.96 14.00
N SER A 41 -9.61 -5.09 13.28
CA SER A 41 -9.87 -6.41 13.87
C SER A 41 -8.68 -7.01 14.64
N GLY A 42 -7.51 -6.39 14.55
CA GLY A 42 -6.27 -6.84 15.21
C GLY A 42 -5.87 -6.05 16.46
N GLN A 43 -6.70 -5.11 16.92
CA GLN A 43 -6.56 -4.42 18.21
C GLN A 43 -7.39 -5.07 19.30
#